data_AF-F6GDP1-F1
#
_entry.id   AF-F6GDP1-F1
#
_cell.length_a   1.000
_cell.length_b   1.000
_cell.length_c   1.000
_cell.angle_alpha   90.00
_cell.angle_beta   90.00
_cell.angle_gamma   90.00
#
_symmetry.space_group_name_H-M   'P 1'
#
loop_
_entity.id
_entity.type
_entity.pdbx_description
1 polymer ?
#
loop_
_entity_poly.entity_id
_entity_poly.type
_entity_poly.pdbx_seq_one_letter_code
_entity_poly.pdbx_strand_id
1 'polypeptide(L)'
;MKNIILTIFLTLSSVVFGQNLQGNYSGYWASTNWSYIFDGNGNFEYVTAGHFGFTNTKGKYEIKEDTVYLNAKKTGKGTLDVKRRMLIDKDSCIIDLRMRYDYCKSRKSEFLNSNKRNFKFPQTKTDNPKIISDLKTVLVSAFTNPKVIDYLHFNEMPERKLIFKPYFELNKSNFPKLKIGDKTVEFKHTDLLKFYIEFIEINQSKDYIELDFEIKDEGVSFTMVFDLINGEWKLDYERHHEK
;
A
#
# COMPACT_ATOMS: atom_id res chain seq x y z
N MET A 1 -17.95 -8.69 49.62
CA MET A 1 -18.34 -9.41 48.37
C MET A 1 -18.74 -8.49 47.20
N LYS A 2 -18.44 -7.18 47.21
CA LYS A 2 -18.78 -6.27 46.08
C LYS A 2 -17.60 -5.92 45.15
N ASN A 3 -16.37 -6.29 45.51
CA ASN A 3 -15.15 -5.87 44.79
C ASN A 3 -14.49 -6.97 43.94
N ILE A 4 -15.03 -8.20 43.92
CA ILE A 4 -14.46 -9.30 43.11
C ILE A 4 -15.04 -9.32 41.68
N ILE A 5 -16.25 -8.79 41.49
CA ILE A 5 -16.94 -8.76 40.19
C ILE A 5 -16.29 -7.75 39.23
N LEU A 6 -15.71 -6.65 39.75
CA LEU A 6 -15.09 -5.62 38.92
C LEU A 6 -13.75 -6.05 38.32
N THR A 7 -13.01 -6.95 38.99
CA THR A 7 -11.70 -7.43 38.50
C THR A 7 -11.84 -8.46 37.37
N ILE A 8 -12.96 -9.19 37.32
CA ILE A 8 -13.25 -10.16 36.24
C ILE A 8 -13.67 -9.45 34.94
N PHE A 9 -14.23 -8.24 35.02
CA PHE A 9 -14.61 -7.47 33.83
C PHE A 9 -13.43 -6.75 33.15
N LEU A 10 -12.35 -6.48 33.89
CA LEU A 10 -11.14 -5.80 33.38
C LEU A 10 -10.14 -6.74 32.69
N THR A 11 -10.28 -8.07 32.83
CA THR A 11 -9.43 -9.05 32.14
C THR A 11 -10.03 -9.58 30.84
N LEU A 12 -11.31 -9.26 30.53
CA LEU A 12 -11.92 -9.62 29.25
C LEU A 12 -11.67 -8.61 28.11
N SER A 13 -11.13 -7.42 28.40
CA SER A 13 -10.88 -6.38 27.39
C SER A 13 -9.54 -6.49 26.64
N SER A 14 -8.69 -7.46 26.98
CA SER A 14 -7.39 -7.65 26.30
C SER A 14 -7.38 -8.75 25.24
N VAL A 15 -8.53 -9.38 24.98
CA VAL A 15 -8.67 -10.33 23.86
C VAL A 15 -9.19 -9.63 22.62
N VAL A 16 -8.53 -8.54 22.21
CA VAL A 16 -8.58 -8.11 20.82
C VAL A 16 -7.73 -9.10 20.04
N PHE A 17 -8.26 -10.32 19.84
CA PHE A 17 -7.77 -11.17 18.77
C PHE A 17 -8.05 -10.39 17.49
N GLY A 18 -7.01 -9.73 16.95
CA GLY A 18 -7.01 -9.33 15.55
C GLY A 18 -7.47 -10.54 14.75
N GLN A 19 -8.46 -10.35 13.89
CA GLN A 19 -9.10 -11.45 13.15
C GLN A 19 -8.01 -12.25 12.43
N ASN A 20 -7.67 -13.43 12.94
CA ASN A 20 -6.60 -14.21 12.34
C ASN A 20 -7.09 -14.73 10.99
N LEU A 21 -6.30 -14.47 9.94
CA LEU A 21 -6.60 -14.98 8.61
C LEU A 21 -6.50 -16.51 8.62
N GLN A 22 -7.54 -17.21 8.16
CA GLN A 22 -7.55 -18.66 8.07
C GLN A 22 -8.10 -19.12 6.73
N GLY A 23 -7.51 -20.16 6.17
CA GLY A 23 -7.96 -20.83 4.95
C GLY A 23 -6.96 -20.72 3.80
N ASN A 24 -7.34 -21.30 2.65
CA ASN A 24 -6.55 -21.28 1.43
C ASN A 24 -7.03 -20.15 0.51
N TYR A 25 -6.13 -19.29 0.06
CA TYR A 25 -6.36 -18.22 -0.90
C TYR A 25 -5.52 -18.52 -2.14
N SER A 26 -6.20 -18.82 -3.23
CA SER A 26 -5.52 -19.24 -4.46
C SER A 26 -5.84 -18.33 -5.64
N GLY A 27 -4.93 -18.33 -6.59
CA GLY A 27 -4.99 -17.51 -7.78
C GLY A 27 -4.08 -18.09 -8.87
N TYR A 28 -4.50 -17.97 -10.12
CA TYR A 28 -3.77 -18.47 -11.28
C TYR A 28 -3.43 -17.30 -12.19
N TRP A 29 -2.14 -17.09 -12.44
CA TRP A 29 -1.65 -16.09 -13.40
C TRP A 29 -0.26 -16.49 -13.90
N ALA A 30 0.09 -16.05 -15.11
CA ALA A 30 1.33 -16.43 -15.80
C ALA A 30 1.56 -17.96 -15.79
N SER A 31 0.53 -18.70 -16.18
CA SER A 31 0.53 -20.16 -16.25
C SER A 31 0.98 -20.87 -14.97
N THR A 32 0.75 -20.23 -13.82
CA THR A 32 1.20 -20.69 -12.51
C THR A 32 0.08 -20.52 -11.50
N ASN A 33 -0.18 -21.57 -10.72
CA ASN A 33 -1.01 -21.49 -9.53
C ASN A 33 -0.19 -20.95 -8.37
N TRP A 34 -0.77 -20.02 -7.64
CA TRP A 34 -0.21 -19.35 -6.48
C TRP A 34 -1.20 -19.52 -5.33
N SER A 35 -0.77 -20.13 -4.24
CA SER A 35 -1.65 -20.43 -3.10
C SER A 35 -1.02 -19.96 -1.79
N TYR A 36 -1.83 -19.30 -0.98
CA TYR A 36 -1.50 -18.85 0.37
C TYR A 36 -2.43 -19.53 1.36
N ILE A 37 -1.89 -20.39 2.21
CA ILE A 37 -2.63 -21.19 3.17
C ILE A 37 -2.32 -20.65 4.56
N PHE A 38 -3.32 -20.09 5.23
CA PHE A 38 -3.18 -19.52 6.58
C PHE A 38 -3.82 -20.43 7.62
N ASP A 39 -3.10 -20.68 8.71
CA ASP A 39 -3.54 -21.60 9.77
C ASP A 39 -4.42 -20.94 10.84
N GLY A 40 -4.56 -19.61 10.81
CA GLY A 40 -5.27 -18.86 11.85
C GLY A 40 -4.46 -18.59 13.12
N ASN A 41 -3.18 -18.99 13.16
CA ASN A 41 -2.28 -18.87 14.32
C ASN A 41 -0.99 -18.12 13.99
N GLY A 42 -1.03 -17.26 12.97
CA GLY A 42 0.13 -16.46 12.55
C GLY A 42 1.15 -17.25 11.71
N ASN A 43 0.84 -18.46 11.24
CA ASN A 43 1.67 -19.18 10.26
C ASN A 43 0.98 -19.24 8.90
N PHE A 44 1.80 -19.22 7.85
CA PHE A 44 1.30 -19.43 6.50
C PHE A 44 2.21 -20.37 5.71
N GLU A 45 1.63 -20.98 4.67
CA GLU A 45 2.32 -21.74 3.64
C GLU A 45 2.03 -21.08 2.28
N TYR A 46 3.09 -20.86 1.50
CA TYR A 46 3.03 -20.30 0.16
C TYR A 46 3.51 -21.34 -0.85
N VAL A 47 2.63 -21.70 -1.77
CA VAL A 47 2.86 -22.74 -2.77
C VAL A 47 2.74 -22.15 -4.17
N THR A 48 3.71 -22.47 -5.03
CA THR A 48 3.65 -22.19 -6.46
C THR A 48 3.67 -23.49 -7.23
N ALA A 49 2.91 -23.59 -8.32
CA ALA A 49 2.95 -24.75 -9.22
C ALA A 49 2.59 -24.35 -10.66
N GLY A 50 3.49 -24.59 -11.60
CA GLY A 50 3.28 -24.27 -13.01
C GLY A 50 4.55 -23.75 -13.68
N HIS A 51 4.42 -22.73 -14.52
CA HIS A 51 5.51 -22.17 -15.33
C HIS A 51 6.74 -21.76 -14.50
N PHE A 52 6.55 -21.22 -13.30
CA PHE A 52 7.65 -20.85 -12.39
C PHE A 52 8.18 -22.00 -11.51
N GLY A 53 7.75 -23.24 -11.78
CA GLY A 53 8.15 -24.41 -11.02
C GLY A 53 7.39 -24.58 -9.69
N PHE A 54 7.64 -25.72 -9.05
CA PHE A 54 7.07 -26.02 -7.75
C PHE A 54 7.91 -25.40 -6.63
N THR A 55 7.27 -24.59 -5.79
CA THR A 55 7.85 -24.14 -4.53
C THR A 55 6.87 -24.31 -3.39
N ASN A 56 7.39 -24.54 -2.19
CA ASN A 56 6.60 -24.61 -0.97
C ASN A 56 7.40 -23.94 0.14
N THR A 57 6.94 -22.77 0.59
CA THR A 57 7.60 -21.96 1.61
C THR A 57 6.69 -21.75 2.79
N LYS A 58 7.19 -22.01 4.01
CA LYS A 58 6.46 -21.75 5.26
C LYS A 58 7.03 -20.54 5.98
N GLY A 59 6.16 -19.75 6.60
CA GLY A 59 6.57 -18.53 7.28
C GLY A 59 5.57 -18.04 8.32
N LYS A 60 5.81 -16.84 8.81
CA LYS A 60 4.97 -16.13 9.77
C LYS A 60 4.24 -14.98 9.09
N TYR A 61 3.01 -14.72 9.52
CA TYR A 61 2.28 -13.53 9.12
C TYR A 61 1.81 -12.74 10.33
N GLU A 62 1.66 -11.43 10.13
CA GLU A 62 0.97 -10.54 11.05
C GLU A 62 -0.08 -9.75 10.27
N ILE A 63 -1.18 -9.37 10.95
CA ILE A 63 -2.22 -8.52 10.38
C ILE A 63 -2.18 -7.19 11.11
N LYS A 64 -2.13 -6.11 10.34
CA LYS A 64 -2.26 -4.74 10.85
C LYS A 64 -3.32 -4.06 10.00
N GLU A 65 -4.43 -3.70 10.64
CA GLU A 65 -5.59 -3.10 9.97
C GLU A 65 -6.09 -4.01 8.82
N ASP A 66 -6.12 -3.50 7.59
CA ASP A 66 -6.51 -4.24 6.38
C ASP A 66 -5.36 -5.00 5.71
N THR A 67 -4.15 -5.00 6.29
CA THR A 67 -2.96 -5.50 5.60
C THR A 67 -2.35 -6.71 6.30
N VAL A 68 -2.12 -7.77 5.52
CA VAL A 68 -1.36 -8.96 5.91
C VAL A 68 0.09 -8.78 5.51
N TYR A 69 0.99 -8.95 6.46
CA TYR A 69 2.44 -8.91 6.24
C TYR A 69 2.98 -10.34 6.31
N LEU A 70 3.53 -10.82 5.20
CA LEU A 70 4.12 -12.15 5.08
C LEU A 70 5.63 -12.09 5.24
N ASN A 71 6.18 -12.97 6.06
CA ASN A 71 7.63 -13.11 6.24
C ASN A 71 8.04 -14.59 6.28
N ALA A 72 8.78 -15.01 5.27
CA ALA A 72 9.46 -16.31 5.22
C ALA A 72 10.86 -16.14 4.63
N LYS A 73 11.79 -16.94 5.14
CA LYS A 73 13.15 -17.05 4.59
C LYS A 73 13.27 -18.35 3.81
N LYS A 74 14.08 -18.34 2.76
CA LYS A 74 14.49 -19.55 2.05
C LYS A 74 15.27 -20.47 2.99
N THR A 75 14.86 -21.74 3.08
CA THR A 75 15.49 -22.76 3.94
C THR A 75 16.09 -23.92 3.16
N GLY A 76 15.89 -23.99 1.84
CA GLY A 76 16.43 -25.05 1.00
C GLY A 76 16.01 -24.95 -0.47
N LYS A 77 16.32 -26.01 -1.24
CA LYS A 77 15.83 -26.16 -2.61
C LYS A 77 14.29 -26.25 -2.60
N GLY A 78 13.62 -25.57 -3.53
CA GLY A 78 12.15 -25.54 -3.60
C GLY A 78 11.48 -24.59 -2.60
N THR A 79 12.24 -23.72 -1.92
CA THR A 79 11.71 -22.65 -1.05
C THR A 79 12.16 -21.28 -1.58
N LEU A 80 11.42 -20.23 -1.26
CA LEU A 80 11.70 -18.85 -1.66
C LEU A 80 11.72 -17.93 -0.43
N ASP A 81 12.39 -16.79 -0.54
CA ASP A 81 12.13 -15.70 0.40
C ASP A 81 10.77 -15.08 0.08
N VAL A 82 9.91 -14.94 1.08
CA VAL A 82 8.59 -14.32 0.93
C VAL A 82 8.51 -13.14 1.88
N LYS A 83 8.69 -11.94 1.33
CA LYS A 83 8.41 -10.67 2.01
C LYS A 83 7.35 -9.94 1.20
N ARG A 84 6.09 -10.10 1.58
CA ARG A 84 4.95 -9.56 0.81
C ARG A 84 3.96 -8.87 1.74
N ARG A 85 3.26 -7.88 1.18
CA ARG A 85 2.14 -7.21 1.82
C ARG A 85 0.89 -7.47 0.98
N MET A 86 -0.20 -7.83 1.64
CA MET A 86 -1.44 -8.16 0.95
C MET A 86 -2.61 -7.45 1.62
N LEU A 87 -3.43 -6.77 0.83
CA LEU A 87 -4.67 -6.16 1.29
C LEU A 87 -5.72 -7.25 1.51
N ILE A 88 -6.38 -7.25 2.66
CA ILE A 88 -7.57 -8.06 2.96
C ILE A 88 -8.76 -7.33 2.35
N ASP A 89 -9.29 -7.88 1.26
CA ASP A 89 -10.47 -7.34 0.60
C ASP A 89 -11.74 -7.98 1.18
N LYS A 90 -12.83 -7.22 1.21
CA LYS A 90 -14.11 -7.61 1.83
C LYS A 90 -14.74 -8.85 1.17
N ASP A 91 -14.34 -9.16 -0.06
CA ASP A 91 -14.84 -10.28 -0.88
C ASP A 91 -14.20 -11.65 -0.55
N SER A 92 -13.61 -11.82 0.64
CA SER A 92 -12.84 -13.04 1.00
C SER A 92 -11.63 -13.30 0.09
N CYS A 93 -11.03 -12.22 -0.40
CA CYS A 93 -9.81 -12.23 -1.19
C CYS A 93 -8.70 -11.49 -0.46
N ILE A 94 -7.47 -11.84 -0.77
CA ILE A 94 -6.29 -11.04 -0.47
C ILE A 94 -5.68 -10.56 -1.77
N ILE A 95 -5.16 -9.34 -1.80
CA ILE A 95 -4.60 -8.72 -3.00
C ILE A 95 -3.15 -8.40 -2.74
N ASP A 96 -2.22 -8.95 -3.52
CA ASP A 96 -0.80 -8.60 -3.40
C ASP A 96 -0.62 -7.11 -3.72
N LEU A 97 -0.09 -6.33 -2.78
CA LEU A 97 -0.01 -4.87 -2.95
C LEU A 97 0.90 -4.45 -4.10
N ARG A 98 1.91 -5.26 -4.43
CA ARG A 98 2.89 -4.95 -5.48
C ARG A 98 2.40 -5.39 -6.85
N MET A 99 1.89 -6.62 -6.95
CA MET A 99 1.49 -7.20 -8.24
C MET A 99 0.02 -6.92 -8.58
N ARG A 100 -0.77 -6.52 -7.58
CA ARG A 100 -2.22 -6.27 -7.62
C ARG A 100 -3.08 -7.47 -8.01
N TYR A 101 -2.52 -8.67 -8.06
CA TYR A 101 -3.31 -9.89 -8.28
C TYR A 101 -4.06 -10.28 -7.00
N ASP A 102 -5.33 -10.63 -7.17
CA ASP A 102 -6.16 -11.20 -6.10
C ASP A 102 -5.97 -12.71 -5.96
N TYR A 103 -6.13 -13.19 -4.73
CA TYR A 103 -6.15 -14.60 -4.34
C TYR A 103 -7.35 -14.80 -3.42
N CYS A 104 -8.25 -15.73 -3.75
CA CYS A 104 -9.56 -15.80 -3.11
C CYS A 104 -9.82 -17.21 -2.57
N LYS A 105 -10.67 -17.32 -1.53
CA LYS A 105 -11.02 -18.61 -0.90
C LYS A 105 -11.78 -19.57 -1.80
N SER A 106 -12.67 -19.04 -2.63
CA SER A 106 -13.38 -19.83 -3.63
C SER A 106 -13.61 -18.97 -4.87
N ARG A 107 -13.11 -19.38 -6.03
CA ARG A 107 -13.69 -18.93 -7.30
C ARG A 107 -14.53 -20.07 -7.83
N LYS A 108 -15.76 -19.79 -8.25
CA LYS A 108 -16.70 -20.78 -8.82
C LYS A 108 -16.29 -21.31 -10.21
N SER A 109 -15.03 -21.12 -10.61
CA SER A 109 -14.51 -21.39 -11.94
C SER A 109 -13.44 -22.47 -11.87
N GLU A 110 -13.46 -23.40 -12.85
CA GLU A 110 -12.44 -24.45 -13.03
C GLU A 110 -11.02 -23.88 -13.22
N PHE A 111 -10.91 -22.60 -13.59
CA PHE A 111 -9.67 -21.84 -13.59
C PHE A 111 -9.75 -20.72 -12.54
N LEU A 112 -8.92 -20.82 -11.50
CA LEU A 112 -8.77 -19.82 -10.43
C LEU A 112 -8.08 -18.54 -10.92
N ASN A 113 -8.35 -18.06 -12.14
CA ASN A 113 -7.64 -16.94 -12.75
C ASN A 113 -7.69 -15.71 -11.85
N SER A 114 -6.52 -15.24 -11.42
CA SER A 114 -6.39 -14.00 -10.66
C SER A 114 -6.73 -12.81 -11.54
N ASN A 115 -7.50 -11.88 -10.99
CA ASN A 115 -7.74 -10.58 -11.57
C ASN A 115 -6.70 -9.61 -11.02
N LYS A 116 -6.18 -8.76 -11.90
CA LYS A 116 -5.44 -7.58 -11.46
C LYS A 116 -6.46 -6.56 -10.95
N ARG A 117 -6.46 -6.28 -9.65
CA ARG A 117 -7.41 -5.37 -9.01
C ARG A 117 -6.90 -3.94 -9.11
N ASN A 118 -7.82 -3.00 -9.38
CA ASN A 118 -7.56 -1.59 -9.17
C ASN A 118 -8.10 -1.21 -7.80
N PHE A 119 -7.22 -0.93 -6.85
CA PHE A 119 -7.59 -0.49 -5.51
C PHE A 119 -6.77 0.74 -5.16
N LYS A 120 -7.34 1.60 -4.31
CA LYS A 120 -6.59 2.67 -3.67
C LYS A 120 -6.14 2.18 -2.30
N PHE A 121 -4.93 2.54 -1.90
CA PHE A 121 -4.32 2.11 -0.66
C PHE A 121 -3.85 3.34 0.17
N PRO A 122 -3.86 3.26 1.52
CA PRO A 122 -4.55 2.26 2.34
C PRO A 122 -6.07 2.28 2.13
N GLN A 123 -6.83 1.22 2.47
CA GLN A 123 -8.30 1.25 2.39
C GLN A 123 -8.95 1.52 3.74
N THR A 124 -8.21 1.36 4.81
CA THR A 124 -8.62 1.73 6.16
C THR A 124 -8.13 3.15 6.45
N LYS A 125 -8.99 3.94 7.08
CA LYS A 125 -8.58 5.25 7.59
C LYS A 125 -7.51 5.02 8.65
N THR A 126 -6.35 5.65 8.47
CA THR A 126 -5.30 5.56 9.47
C THR A 126 -5.56 6.54 10.60
N ASP A 127 -5.65 6.01 11.83
CA ASP A 127 -5.68 6.83 13.04
C ASP A 127 -4.26 7.14 13.56
N ASN A 128 -3.22 6.65 12.86
CA ASN A 128 -1.84 6.80 13.28
C ASN A 128 -1.25 8.12 12.75
N PRO A 129 -0.98 9.12 13.61
CA PRO A 129 -0.44 10.41 13.18
C PRO A 129 0.94 10.28 12.52
N LYS A 130 1.70 9.23 12.85
CA LYS A 130 3.00 8.96 12.24
C LYS A 130 2.88 8.67 10.75
N ILE A 131 1.87 7.90 10.33
CA ILE A 131 1.66 7.53 8.92
C ILE A 131 1.38 8.79 8.08
N ILE A 132 0.54 9.69 8.59
CA ILE A 132 0.26 11.00 7.97
C ILE A 132 1.52 11.86 7.91
N SER A 133 2.29 11.91 9.00
CA SER A 133 3.54 12.66 9.06
C SER A 133 4.59 12.13 8.09
N ASP A 134 4.75 10.80 7.99
CA ASP A 134 5.67 10.14 7.07
C ASP A 134 5.31 10.45 5.62
N LEU A 135 4.02 10.31 5.25
CA LEU A 135 3.55 10.63 3.91
C LEU A 135 3.74 12.11 3.59
N LYS A 136 3.51 13.01 4.55
CA LYS A 136 3.79 14.44 4.37
C LYS A 136 5.26 14.69 4.05
N THR A 137 6.18 14.08 4.77
CA THR A 137 7.62 14.19 4.52
C THR A 137 7.99 13.69 3.13
N VAL A 138 7.46 12.54 2.74
CA VAL A 138 7.71 11.96 1.40
C VAL A 138 7.12 12.82 0.29
N LEU A 139 5.90 13.36 0.46
CA LEU A 139 5.31 14.30 -0.50
C LEU A 139 6.16 15.56 -0.65
N VAL A 140 6.66 16.14 0.45
CA VAL A 140 7.60 17.27 0.38
C VAL A 140 8.82 16.87 -0.44
N SER A 141 9.48 15.76 -0.09
CA SER A 141 10.69 15.31 -0.79
C SER A 141 10.45 15.07 -2.28
N ALA A 142 9.35 14.40 -2.64
CA ALA A 142 8.98 14.10 -4.02
C ALA A 142 8.75 15.38 -4.84
N PHE A 143 7.95 16.31 -4.35
CA PHE A 143 7.61 17.54 -5.09
C PHE A 143 8.64 18.67 -4.93
N THR A 144 9.69 18.46 -4.12
CA THR A 144 10.92 19.27 -4.16
C THR A 144 12.05 18.61 -4.95
N ASN A 145 11.83 17.43 -5.50
CA ASN A 145 12.82 16.77 -6.35
C ASN A 145 13.04 17.63 -7.62
N PRO A 146 14.30 17.93 -8.01
CA PRO A 146 14.60 18.76 -9.17
C PRO A 146 13.87 18.30 -10.45
N LYS A 147 13.85 16.99 -10.71
CA LYS A 147 13.19 16.44 -11.90
C LYS A 147 11.69 16.62 -11.89
N VAL A 148 11.05 16.68 -10.72
CA VAL A 148 9.61 16.98 -10.63
C VAL A 148 9.41 18.48 -10.80
N ILE A 149 10.24 19.30 -10.14
CA ILE A 149 10.19 20.77 -10.22
C ILE A 149 10.30 21.25 -11.67
N ASP A 150 11.13 20.62 -12.49
CA ASP A 150 11.32 20.97 -13.90
C ASP A 150 10.02 20.91 -14.73
N TYR A 151 9.01 20.13 -14.30
CA TYR A 151 7.69 20.08 -14.93
C TYR A 151 6.64 20.93 -14.19
N LEU A 152 6.94 21.40 -12.97
CA LEU A 152 6.01 22.29 -12.27
C LEU A 152 6.05 23.70 -12.84
N HIS A 153 7.19 24.14 -13.39
CA HIS A 153 7.41 25.45 -14.02
C HIS A 153 7.05 26.64 -13.10
N PHE A 154 7.31 26.52 -11.79
CA PHE A 154 6.93 27.57 -10.82
C PHE A 154 7.80 28.82 -10.89
N ASN A 155 9.00 28.75 -11.48
CA ASN A 155 9.86 29.91 -11.66
C ASN A 155 9.39 30.74 -12.87
N GLU A 156 8.94 30.05 -13.92
CA GLU A 156 8.46 30.61 -15.18
C GLU A 156 7.02 31.09 -15.07
N MET A 157 6.20 30.40 -14.26
CA MET A 157 4.78 30.67 -14.03
C MET A 157 4.48 30.78 -12.53
N PRO A 158 4.91 31.86 -11.86
CA PRO A 158 4.79 32.00 -10.40
C PRO A 158 3.35 31.99 -9.88
N GLU A 159 2.37 32.39 -10.71
CA GLU A 159 0.93 32.35 -10.43
C GLU A 159 0.33 30.95 -10.47
N ARG A 160 1.05 29.98 -11.05
CA ARG A 160 0.61 28.58 -11.15
C ARG A 160 0.43 28.01 -9.74
N LYS A 161 -0.73 27.37 -9.55
CA LYS A 161 -1.13 26.79 -8.27
C LYS A 161 -0.77 25.32 -8.22
N LEU A 162 -0.22 24.87 -7.09
CA LEU A 162 0.00 23.45 -6.83
C LEU A 162 -1.32 22.81 -6.38
N ILE A 163 -2.02 22.18 -7.32
CA ILE A 163 -3.32 21.54 -7.07
C ILE A 163 -3.14 20.02 -7.05
N PHE A 164 -3.54 19.37 -5.95
CA PHE A 164 -3.66 17.92 -5.87
C PHE A 164 -5.13 17.53 -6.03
N LYS A 165 -5.41 16.58 -6.91
CA LYS A 165 -6.69 15.89 -6.90
C LYS A 165 -6.73 14.95 -5.69
N PRO A 166 -7.76 15.01 -4.81
CA PRO A 166 -7.84 14.15 -3.65
C PRO A 166 -7.68 12.67 -3.99
N TYR A 167 -6.87 11.98 -3.22
CA TYR A 167 -6.64 10.55 -3.36
C TYR A 167 -6.85 9.87 -2.01
N PHE A 168 -8.04 9.31 -1.81
CA PHE A 168 -8.40 8.63 -0.56
C PHE A 168 -8.13 9.51 0.67
N GLU A 169 -7.28 9.08 1.62
CA GLU A 169 -6.90 9.86 2.80
C GLU A 169 -5.97 11.05 2.48
N LEU A 170 -5.36 11.12 1.28
CA LEU A 170 -4.64 12.32 0.81
C LEU A 170 -5.64 13.37 0.34
N ASN A 171 -6.14 14.16 1.29
CA ASN A 171 -7.16 15.18 1.08
C ASN A 171 -7.00 16.36 2.05
N LYS A 172 -7.81 17.41 1.86
CA LYS A 172 -7.77 18.64 2.67
C LYS A 172 -7.96 18.41 4.17
N SER A 173 -8.79 17.44 4.55
CA SER A 173 -9.13 17.18 5.96
C SER A 173 -7.94 16.60 6.73
N ASN A 174 -7.19 15.69 6.10
CA ASN A 174 -6.03 15.04 6.74
C ASN A 174 -4.72 15.80 6.52
N PHE A 175 -4.62 16.59 5.45
CA PHE A 175 -3.45 17.38 5.11
C PHE A 175 -3.78 18.89 5.05
N PRO A 176 -4.32 19.47 6.15
CA PRO A 176 -4.64 20.88 6.17
C PRO A 176 -3.34 21.68 6.07
N LYS A 177 -3.29 22.62 5.12
CA LYS A 177 -2.13 23.52 4.92
C LYS A 177 -0.84 22.77 4.58
N LEU A 178 -0.92 21.64 3.86
CA LEU A 178 0.26 21.02 3.26
C LEU A 178 1.01 22.06 2.40
N LYS A 179 2.31 22.18 2.60
CA LYS A 179 3.20 23.06 1.85
C LYS A 179 4.30 22.26 1.20
N ILE A 180 4.64 22.63 -0.04
CA ILE A 180 5.79 22.13 -0.79
C ILE A 180 6.60 23.37 -1.16
N GLY A 181 7.79 23.51 -0.58
CA GLY A 181 8.52 24.79 -0.64
C GLY A 181 7.68 25.93 -0.06
N ASP A 182 7.51 27.00 -0.84
CA ASP A 182 6.70 28.18 -0.53
C ASP A 182 5.22 28.01 -0.94
N LYS A 183 4.89 27.04 -1.80
CA LYS A 183 3.53 26.82 -2.31
C LYS A 183 2.69 26.02 -1.32
N THR A 184 1.45 26.48 -1.11
CA THR A 184 0.43 25.72 -0.38
C THR A 184 -0.31 24.82 -1.36
N VAL A 185 -0.45 23.54 -1.02
CA VAL A 185 -1.19 22.57 -1.83
C VAL A 185 -2.69 22.83 -1.69
N GLU A 186 -3.35 23.02 -2.83
CA GLU A 186 -4.81 23.09 -2.91
C GLU A 186 -5.36 21.70 -3.27
N PHE A 187 -6.29 21.16 -2.46
CA PHE A 187 -6.99 19.93 -2.78
C PHE A 187 -8.33 20.25 -3.48
N LYS A 188 -8.51 19.79 -4.72
CA LYS A 188 -9.73 20.05 -5.52
C LYS A 188 -10.23 18.80 -6.25
N HIS A 189 -11.53 18.55 -6.20
CA HIS A 189 -12.14 17.42 -6.89
C HIS A 189 -12.83 17.83 -8.21
N THR A 190 -13.45 19.01 -8.22
CA THR A 190 -14.11 19.64 -9.38
C THR A 190 -13.36 20.91 -9.77
N ASP A 191 -13.71 21.47 -10.95
CA ASP A 191 -13.17 22.75 -11.43
C ASP A 191 -11.63 22.76 -11.48
N LEU A 192 -11.07 21.62 -11.88
CA LEU A 192 -9.64 21.44 -12.06
C LEU A 192 -9.19 22.29 -13.24
N LEU A 193 -8.18 23.13 -12.99
CA LEU A 193 -7.41 23.77 -14.05
C LEU A 193 -6.69 22.70 -14.87
N LYS A 194 -6.19 23.06 -16.04
CA LYS A 194 -5.42 22.13 -16.89
C LYS A 194 -4.21 21.55 -16.14
N PHE A 195 -3.52 22.39 -15.38
CA PHE A 195 -2.42 22.00 -14.48
C PHE A 195 -2.93 21.53 -13.12
N TYR A 196 -2.76 20.23 -12.85
CA TYR A 196 -2.96 19.61 -11.55
C TYR A 196 -2.18 18.30 -11.45
N ILE A 197 -2.01 17.82 -10.22
CA ILE A 197 -1.39 16.55 -9.89
C ILE A 197 -2.48 15.52 -9.60
N GLU A 198 -2.40 14.37 -10.26
CA GLU A 198 -3.29 13.23 -10.06
C GLU A 198 -2.49 12.02 -9.59
N PHE A 199 -2.70 11.61 -8.34
CA PHE A 199 -2.12 10.36 -7.84
C PHE A 199 -2.85 9.16 -8.46
N ILE A 200 -2.07 8.28 -9.06
CA ILE A 200 -2.51 6.98 -9.56
C ILE A 200 -2.49 5.98 -8.40
N GLU A 201 -1.39 5.95 -7.64
CA GLU A 201 -1.20 5.06 -6.50
C GLU A 201 -0.36 5.72 -5.41
N ILE A 202 -0.68 5.38 -4.17
CA ILE A 202 0.15 5.62 -3.00
C ILE A 202 0.21 4.30 -2.23
N ASN A 203 1.39 3.72 -2.09
CA ASN A 203 1.59 2.46 -1.38
C ASN A 203 2.53 2.68 -0.20
N GLN A 204 2.01 2.58 1.02
CA GLN A 204 2.75 2.90 2.24
C GLN A 204 2.92 1.67 3.13
N SER A 205 4.13 1.44 3.64
CA SER A 205 4.43 0.52 4.74
C SER A 205 5.16 1.25 5.87
N LYS A 206 5.58 0.47 6.87
CA LYS A 206 6.43 0.95 7.97
C LYS A 206 7.77 1.50 7.49
N ASP A 207 8.31 0.93 6.41
CA ASP A 207 9.69 1.08 5.96
C ASP A 207 9.82 1.56 4.51
N TYR A 208 8.71 1.72 3.79
CA TYR A 208 8.69 2.06 2.37
C TYR A 208 7.44 2.88 2.00
N ILE A 209 7.58 3.83 1.07
CA ILE A 209 6.47 4.58 0.45
C ILE A 209 6.69 4.66 -1.07
N GLU A 210 5.72 4.18 -1.84
CA GLU A 210 5.62 4.38 -3.30
C GLU A 210 4.63 5.49 -3.61
N LEU A 211 4.98 6.38 -4.54
CA LEU A 211 4.10 7.36 -5.14
C LEU A 211 4.11 7.17 -6.65
N ASP A 212 2.93 6.94 -7.21
CA ASP A 212 2.67 7.07 -8.64
C ASP A 212 1.72 8.24 -8.89
N PHE A 213 2.13 9.19 -9.72
CA PHE A 213 1.31 10.37 -10.03
C PHE A 213 1.55 10.91 -11.44
N GLU A 214 0.57 11.62 -11.98
CA GLU A 214 0.65 12.36 -13.25
C GLU A 214 0.62 13.87 -13.00
N ILE A 215 1.36 14.63 -13.81
CA ILE A 215 1.25 16.07 -13.94
C ILE A 215 0.48 16.34 -15.24
N LYS A 216 -0.80 16.72 -15.12
CA LYS A 216 -1.78 16.52 -16.19
C LYS A 216 -1.63 17.44 -17.40
N ASP A 217 -1.24 18.69 -17.19
CA ASP A 217 -0.99 19.63 -18.29
C ASP A 217 0.30 19.29 -19.05
N GLU A 218 1.27 18.73 -18.33
CA GLU A 218 2.61 18.42 -18.82
C GLU A 218 2.69 17.03 -19.45
N GLY A 219 1.64 16.20 -19.31
CA GLY A 219 1.60 14.86 -19.90
C GLY A 219 2.63 13.87 -19.33
N VAL A 220 3.28 14.19 -18.21
CA VAL A 220 4.31 13.36 -17.59
C VAL A 220 3.76 12.57 -16.39
N SER A 221 4.26 11.35 -16.22
CA SER A 221 3.95 10.50 -15.06
C SER A 221 5.23 10.13 -14.32
N PHE A 222 5.16 10.06 -13.00
CA PHE A 222 6.27 9.71 -12.11
C PHE A 222 5.92 8.47 -11.28
N THR A 223 6.92 7.61 -11.09
CA THR A 223 6.96 6.56 -10.06
C THR A 223 8.15 6.85 -9.17
N MET A 224 7.92 7.04 -7.88
CA MET A 224 8.95 7.33 -6.88
C MET A 224 8.81 6.42 -5.68
N VAL A 225 9.93 5.86 -5.24
CA VAL A 225 10.03 4.86 -4.17
C VAL A 225 10.96 5.39 -3.10
N PHE A 226 10.46 5.46 -1.87
CA PHE A 226 11.18 5.97 -0.71
C PHE A 226 11.33 4.88 0.34
N ASP A 227 12.55 4.68 0.84
CA ASP A 227 12.84 3.76 1.92
C ASP A 227 13.19 4.50 3.21
N LEU A 228 12.81 3.93 4.35
CA LEU A 228 13.15 4.45 5.67
C LEU A 228 14.53 3.92 6.10
N ILE A 229 15.57 4.73 5.93
CA ILE A 229 16.95 4.38 6.25
C ILE A 229 17.42 5.19 7.45
N ASN A 230 17.76 4.52 8.55
CA ASN A 230 18.19 5.15 9.81
C ASN A 230 17.18 6.19 10.37
N GLY A 231 15.89 5.95 10.16
CA GLY A 231 14.82 6.84 10.63
C GLY A 231 14.50 8.01 9.70
N GLU A 232 15.17 8.11 8.54
CA GLU A 232 14.93 9.14 7.53
C GLU A 232 14.39 8.53 6.24
N TRP A 233 13.37 9.15 5.65
CA TRP A 233 12.86 8.76 4.35
C TRP A 233 13.81 9.23 3.25
N LYS A 234 14.30 8.29 2.43
CA LYS A 234 15.24 8.56 1.33
C LYS A 234 14.67 8.03 0.03
N LEU A 235 14.81 8.81 -1.02
CA LEU A 235 14.47 8.37 -2.38
C LEU A 235 15.44 7.25 -2.77
N ASP A 236 14.92 6.05 -2.99
CA ASP A 236 15.68 4.88 -3.44
C ASP A 236 15.57 4.74 -4.97
N TYR A 237 14.37 4.94 -5.52
CA TYR A 237 14.12 4.80 -6.95
C TYR A 237 13.18 5.87 -7.50
N GLU A 238 13.48 6.37 -8.69
CA GLU A 238 12.63 7.31 -9.43
C GLU A 238 12.69 7.02 -10.93
N ARG A 239 11.52 7.02 -11.55
CA ARG A 239 11.32 6.90 -13.00
C ARG A 239 10.20 7.84 -13.43
N HIS A 240 10.33 8.45 -14.60
CA HIS A 240 9.23 9.17 -15.25
C HIS A 240 9.03 8.72 -16.70
N HIS A 241 7.85 9.04 -17.24
CA HIS A 241 7.46 8.76 -18.61
C HIS A 241 6.67 9.95 -19.16
N GLU A 242 7.04 10.43 -20.34
CA GLU A 242 6.34 11.48 -21.09
C GLU A 242 5.41 10.85 -22.13
N LYS A 243 4.17 11.33 -22.23
CA LYS A 243 3.18 10.81 -23.18
C LYS A 243 3.35 11.37 -24.58
#